data_AF-X6MA23-F1
#
_entry.id   AF-X6MA23-F1
#
_cell.length_a   1.000
_cell.length_b   1.000
_cell.length_c   1.000
_cell.angle_alpha   90.00
_cell.angle_beta   90.00
_cell.angle_gamma   90.00
#
_symmetry.space_group_name_H-M   'P 1'
#
loop_
_entity.id
_entity.type
_entity.pdbx_description
1 polymer ?
#
loop_
_entity_poly.entity_id
_entity_poly.type
_entity_poly.pdbx_seq_one_letter_code
_entity_poly.pdbx_strand_id
1 'polypeptide(L)'
;MDARPKINAQLNKAKGAGFENAAFYKNIRIEFLNIHNIHVMKKSRQALAKIIHTPKHKDKDWLAQLGNTEWLSHVRSLLKGTLRIVNVIHHQRCSVLCHCSDGWDRTSQLCCLAQLCLDPYFRTTKGFIVLIEKDWLSFGHQFDKRIGHRTHDNTSDSERSPIFEQFIDCVWQLTQQFPSHFEFSQHFLITLLNHVYSCRFGTFLGDSAKQRDDLKLSKFTLSLWTFLQNCHASESFVNVFYDSHGTRNDILFPKYHSKIIRFWNNYYLMHCPEHIMNAKPEFLDTNIYEQKFLQLQKELQRIKRKYRAKSDAPVVEVDID
;
A
#
# COMPACT_ATOMS: atom_id res chain seq x y z
N MET A 1 15.78 -13.41 5.08
CA MET A 1 15.30 -12.08 5.53
C MET A 1 14.31 -12.31 6.65
N ASP A 2 14.73 -12.06 7.88
CA ASP A 2 13.86 -12.14 9.04
C ASP A 2 13.27 -10.75 9.30
N ALA A 3 11.95 -10.62 9.22
CA ALA A 3 11.29 -9.34 9.39
C ALA A 3 11.47 -8.76 10.81
N ARG A 4 11.74 -9.60 11.81
CA ARG A 4 11.74 -9.22 13.22
C ARG A 4 12.98 -8.40 13.60
N PRO A 5 12.91 -7.65 14.73
CA PRO A 5 14.11 -7.24 15.43
C PRO A 5 14.91 -8.45 15.91
N LYS A 6 16.24 -8.39 15.84
CA LYS A 6 17.14 -9.49 16.26
C LYS A 6 16.84 -9.99 17.67
N ILE A 7 16.57 -9.07 18.60
CA ILE A 7 16.27 -9.41 19.99
C ILE A 7 14.97 -10.23 20.11
N ASN A 8 13.94 -9.92 19.33
CA ASN A 8 12.69 -10.66 19.31
C ASN A 8 12.90 -12.07 18.73
N ALA A 9 13.74 -12.20 17.70
CA ALA A 9 14.08 -13.51 17.13
C ALA A 9 14.86 -14.38 18.13
N GLN A 10 15.76 -13.79 18.92
CA GLN A 10 16.46 -14.47 20.01
C GLN A 10 15.52 -14.91 21.14
N LEU A 11 14.56 -14.06 21.53
CA LEU A 11 13.54 -14.42 22.52
C LEU A 11 12.66 -15.58 22.04
N ASN A 12 12.28 -15.59 20.76
CA ASN A 12 11.56 -16.73 20.17
C ASN A 12 12.42 -18.00 20.17
N LYS A 13 13.74 -17.88 19.98
CA LYS A 13 14.67 -19.01 20.09
C LYS A 13 14.68 -19.64 21.48
N ALA A 14 14.66 -18.81 22.52
CA ALA A 14 14.57 -19.29 23.90
C ALA A 14 13.25 -20.02 24.22
N LYS A 15 12.19 -19.79 23.43
CA LYS A 15 10.87 -20.42 23.58
C LYS A 15 10.66 -21.65 22.67
N GLY A 16 11.73 -22.16 22.04
CA GLY A 16 11.65 -23.35 21.18
C GLY A 16 11.36 -23.08 19.70
N ALA A 17 11.27 -21.81 19.28
CA ALA A 17 11.25 -21.41 17.87
C ALA A 17 12.63 -20.84 17.48
N GLY A 18 12.69 -19.79 16.65
CA GLY A 18 13.92 -19.05 16.42
C GLY A 18 14.08 -18.57 14.97
N PHE A 19 15.31 -18.64 14.48
CA PHE A 19 15.76 -18.30 13.13
C PHE A 19 16.84 -19.30 12.72
N GLU A 20 17.12 -19.38 11.42
CA GLU A 20 18.06 -20.35 10.85
C GLU A 20 19.47 -20.19 11.45
N ASN A 21 20.18 -21.31 11.58
CA ASN A 21 21.56 -21.31 12.06
C ASN A 21 22.52 -21.55 10.89
N ALA A 22 23.47 -20.65 10.69
CA ALA A 22 24.47 -20.77 9.63
C ALA A 22 25.35 -22.03 9.75
N ALA A 23 25.40 -22.67 10.93
CA ALA A 23 26.05 -23.98 11.10
C ALA A 23 25.30 -25.13 10.37
N PHE A 24 23.97 -25.04 10.25
CA PHE A 24 23.13 -26.07 9.60
C PHE A 24 22.74 -25.67 8.17
N TYR A 25 22.52 -24.38 7.95
CA TYR A 25 22.17 -23.82 6.64
C TYR A 25 23.40 -23.16 6.03
N LYS A 26 24.11 -23.88 5.16
CA LYS A 26 25.26 -23.34 4.43
C LYS A 26 24.79 -22.35 3.35
N ASN A 27 25.66 -21.41 2.98
CA ASN A 27 25.42 -20.43 1.91
C ASN A 27 24.22 -19.49 2.14
N ILE A 28 23.83 -19.26 3.40
CA ILE A 28 22.81 -18.27 3.73
C ILE A 28 23.44 -17.03 4.37
N ARG A 29 22.75 -15.90 4.19
CA ARG A 29 22.99 -14.67 4.95
C ARG A 29 21.68 -14.23 5.58
N ILE A 30 21.65 -14.20 6.91
CA ILE A 30 20.49 -13.76 7.67
C ILE A 30 20.60 -12.27 7.92
N GLU A 31 19.52 -11.55 7.64
CA GLU A 31 19.38 -10.13 7.95
C GLU A 31 18.07 -9.89 8.67
N PHE A 32 18.13 -9.11 9.74
CA PHE A 32 17.00 -8.70 10.55
C PHE A 32 16.52 -7.32 10.10
N LEU A 33 15.26 -7.23 9.67
CA LEU A 33 14.69 -6.00 9.11
C LEU A 33 14.12 -5.05 10.19
N ASN A 34 14.07 -5.50 11.44
CA ASN A 34 13.66 -4.70 12.61
C ASN A 34 12.23 -4.15 12.54
N ILE A 35 11.30 -4.91 11.94
CA ILE A 35 9.88 -4.57 11.89
C ILE A 35 9.17 -5.16 13.11
N HIS A 36 8.65 -4.27 13.95
CA HIS A 36 8.00 -4.62 15.21
C HIS A 36 6.70 -5.42 15.02
N ASN A 37 6.24 -6.07 16.10
CA ASN A 37 5.06 -6.95 16.07
C ASN A 37 3.74 -6.16 16.02
N ILE A 38 2.64 -6.92 15.94
CA ILE A 38 1.27 -6.41 15.85
C ILE A 38 0.90 -5.46 17.00
N HIS A 39 1.38 -5.71 18.22
CA HIS A 39 1.05 -4.89 19.38
C HIS A 39 1.69 -3.49 19.31
N VAL A 40 2.90 -3.39 18.74
CA VAL A 40 3.54 -2.08 18.52
C VAL A 40 2.77 -1.29 17.45
N MET A 41 2.35 -1.95 16.36
CA MET A 41 1.56 -1.31 15.31
C MET A 41 0.19 -0.85 15.82
N LYS A 42 -0.48 -1.67 16.63
CA LYS A 42 -1.73 -1.30 17.32
C LYS A 42 -1.55 -0.03 18.15
N LYS A 43 -0.52 0.03 19.00
CA LYS A 43 -0.23 1.21 19.84
C LYS A 43 0.07 2.46 19.01
N SER A 44 0.88 2.32 17.97
CA SER A 44 1.21 3.42 17.05
C SER A 44 -0.04 4.00 16.38
N ARG A 45 -0.93 3.15 15.87
CA ARG A 45 -2.18 3.58 15.24
C ARG A 45 -3.19 4.19 16.21
N GLN A 46 -3.23 3.67 17.44
CA GLN A 46 -4.05 4.26 18.52
C GLN A 46 -3.53 5.65 18.91
N ALA A 47 -2.21 5.84 19.00
CA ALA A 47 -1.61 7.15 19.23
C ALA A 47 -1.95 8.13 18.08
N LEU A 48 -1.88 7.65 16.83
CA LEU A 48 -2.28 8.44 15.66
C LEU A 48 -3.76 8.84 15.71
N ALA A 49 -4.67 7.90 15.99
CA ALA A 49 -6.09 8.21 16.15
C ALA A 49 -6.33 9.24 17.25
N LYS A 50 -5.61 9.13 18.37
CA LYS A 50 -5.75 10.04 19.51
C LYS A 50 -5.39 11.48 19.14
N ILE A 51 -4.29 11.71 18.41
CA ILE A 51 -3.89 13.08 18.04
C ILE A 51 -4.82 13.69 16.98
N ILE A 52 -5.43 12.85 16.13
CA ILE A 52 -6.40 13.30 15.10
C ILE A 52 -7.74 13.69 15.73
N HIS A 53 -8.23 12.90 16.70
CA HIS A 53 -9.57 13.10 17.28
C HIS A 53 -9.58 13.96 18.55
N THR A 54 -8.44 14.47 19.01
CA THR A 54 -8.37 15.33 20.20
C THR A 54 -8.43 16.80 19.78
N PRO A 55 -9.54 17.53 20.05
CA PRO A 55 -9.80 18.88 19.51
C PRO A 55 -8.97 20.01 20.15
N LYS A 56 -8.08 19.70 21.10
CA LYS A 56 -7.37 20.71 21.92
C LYS A 56 -5.91 20.97 21.51
N HIS A 57 -5.44 20.37 20.43
CA HIS A 57 -4.03 20.52 20.06
C HIS A 57 -3.79 21.83 19.32
N LYS A 58 -2.78 22.58 19.76
CA LYS A 58 -2.26 23.72 19.00
C LYS A 58 -1.58 23.18 17.75
N ASP A 59 -1.92 23.71 16.58
CA ASP A 59 -1.33 23.29 15.29
C ASP A 59 0.21 23.29 15.30
N LYS A 60 0.81 24.15 16.11
CA LYS A 60 2.27 24.27 16.28
C LYS A 60 2.96 22.96 16.70
N ASP A 61 2.26 22.06 17.40
CA ASP A 61 2.85 20.81 17.89
C ASP A 61 2.56 19.60 17.00
N TRP A 62 1.82 19.78 15.89
CA TRP A 62 1.34 18.67 15.04
C TRP A 62 2.47 17.73 14.58
N LEU A 63 3.56 18.28 14.04
CA LEU A 63 4.67 17.48 13.52
C LEU A 63 5.38 16.68 14.63
N ALA A 64 5.53 17.27 15.81
CA ALA A 64 6.13 16.60 16.97
C ALA A 64 5.22 15.48 17.48
N GLN A 65 3.91 15.74 17.59
CA GLN A 65 2.92 14.75 17.99
C GLN A 65 2.82 13.60 17.00
N LEU A 66 2.78 13.90 15.71
CA LEU A 66 2.82 12.90 14.63
C LEU A 66 4.09 12.06 14.73
N GLY A 67 5.24 12.69 14.96
CA GLY A 67 6.51 12.02 15.22
C GLY A 67 6.41 11.00 16.37
N ASN A 68 5.83 11.43 17.51
CA ASN A 68 5.66 10.59 18.69
C ASN A 68 4.72 9.39 18.49
N THR A 69 3.91 9.36 17.43
CA THR A 69 3.11 8.16 17.09
C THR A 69 3.96 7.03 16.52
N GLU A 70 5.16 7.34 15.99
CA GLU A 70 6.03 6.44 15.24
C GLU A 70 5.37 5.80 14.00
N TRP A 71 4.17 6.22 13.58
CA TRP A 71 3.45 5.58 12.46
C TRP A 71 4.28 5.62 11.17
N LEU A 72 4.76 6.81 10.81
CA LEU A 72 5.62 7.00 9.64
C LEU A 72 6.97 6.30 9.81
N SER A 73 7.47 6.14 11.04
CA SER A 73 8.69 5.38 11.33
C SER A 73 8.53 3.89 10.99
N HIS A 74 7.35 3.33 11.28
CA HIS A 74 7.03 1.95 10.92
C HIS A 74 6.79 1.75 9.43
N VAL A 75 6.10 2.69 8.75
CA VAL A 75 5.98 2.70 7.27
C VAL A 75 7.37 2.75 6.62
N ARG A 76 8.27 3.62 7.12
CA ARG A 76 9.68 3.68 6.68
C ARG A 76 10.42 2.36 6.87
N SER A 77 10.19 1.68 7.99
CA SER A 77 10.85 0.41 8.30
C SER A 77 10.45 -0.67 7.29
N LEU A 78 9.17 -0.72 6.89
CA LEU A 78 8.70 -1.61 5.82
C LEU A 78 9.32 -1.26 4.47
N LEU A 79 9.27 0.00 4.04
CA LEU A 79 9.86 0.42 2.77
C LEU A 79 11.38 0.19 2.71
N LYS A 80 12.09 0.35 3.84
CA LYS A 80 13.51 0.01 3.96
C LYS A 80 13.74 -1.50 3.80
N GLY A 81 12.91 -2.33 4.43
CA GLY A 81 12.96 -3.78 4.29
C GLY A 81 12.68 -4.22 2.85
N THR A 82 11.67 -3.63 2.21
CA THR A 82 11.34 -3.84 0.80
C THR A 82 12.51 -3.48 -0.10
N LEU A 83 13.09 -2.28 0.05
CA LEU A 83 14.26 -1.87 -0.74
C LEU A 83 15.41 -2.88 -0.59
N ARG A 84 15.62 -3.41 0.63
CA ARG A 84 16.65 -4.42 0.86
C ARG A 84 16.37 -5.70 0.07
N ILE A 85 15.13 -6.21 0.10
CA ILE A 85 14.72 -7.41 -0.65
C ILE A 85 14.90 -7.18 -2.17
N VAL A 86 14.41 -6.04 -2.68
CA VAL A 86 14.54 -5.66 -4.10
C VAL A 86 16.01 -5.62 -4.52
N ASN A 87 16.89 -5.00 -3.72
CA ASN A 87 18.32 -4.93 -4.02
C ASN A 87 18.99 -6.32 -4.04
N VAL A 88 18.61 -7.23 -3.14
CA VAL A 88 19.16 -8.59 -3.13
C VAL A 88 18.73 -9.37 -4.38
N ILE A 89 17.45 -9.28 -4.76
CA ILE A 89 16.93 -10.00 -5.93
C ILE A 89 17.49 -9.38 -7.23
N HIS A 90 17.35 -8.08 -7.40
CA HIS A 90 17.64 -7.42 -8.67
C HIS A 90 19.13 -7.16 -8.91
N HIS A 91 19.85 -6.64 -7.90
CA HIS A 91 21.28 -6.31 -8.07
C HIS A 91 22.20 -7.45 -7.67
N GLN A 92 21.92 -8.13 -6.54
CA GLN A 92 22.79 -9.21 -6.07
C GLN A 92 22.48 -10.56 -6.74
N ARG A 93 21.36 -10.65 -7.47
CA ARG A 93 20.92 -11.86 -8.18
C ARG A 93 20.80 -13.08 -7.27
N CYS A 94 20.35 -12.86 -6.03
CA CYS A 94 20.14 -13.92 -5.05
C CYS A 94 18.66 -14.13 -4.74
N SER A 95 18.29 -15.38 -4.52
CA SER A 95 16.98 -15.73 -3.97
C SER A 95 16.84 -15.24 -2.54
N VAL A 96 15.63 -14.85 -2.15
CA VAL A 96 15.31 -14.36 -0.81
C VAL A 96 14.24 -15.25 -0.19
N LEU A 97 14.57 -15.90 0.93
CA LEU A 97 13.57 -16.43 1.86
C LEU A 97 13.16 -15.32 2.83
N CYS A 98 11.88 -14.98 2.87
CA CYS A 98 11.33 -13.98 3.79
C CYS A 98 10.41 -14.64 4.82
N HIS A 99 10.63 -14.38 6.11
CA HIS A 99 9.80 -14.92 7.18
C HIS A 99 9.71 -13.94 8.37
N CYS A 100 8.83 -14.24 9.32
CA CYS A 100 8.75 -13.50 10.59
C CYS A 100 8.59 -14.47 11.77
N SER A 101 7.59 -14.27 12.65
CA SER A 101 7.21 -15.27 13.65
C SER A 101 6.33 -16.34 13.02
N ASP A 102 5.10 -15.96 12.65
CA ASP A 102 4.08 -16.89 12.14
C ASP A 102 3.92 -16.87 10.62
N GLY A 103 4.56 -15.90 9.94
CA GLY A 103 4.62 -15.87 8.48
C GLY A 103 3.45 -15.19 7.76
N TRP A 104 2.42 -14.71 8.46
CA TRP A 104 1.19 -14.17 7.82
C TRP A 104 0.96 -12.65 7.99
N ASP A 105 1.84 -11.94 8.72
CA ASP A 105 1.73 -10.48 8.90
C ASP A 105 2.82 -9.72 8.12
N ARG A 106 4.00 -9.57 8.74
CA ARG A 106 5.13 -8.82 8.17
C ARG A 106 5.69 -9.46 6.91
N THR A 107 5.60 -10.79 6.81
CA THR A 107 6.00 -11.51 5.61
C THR A 107 5.13 -11.10 4.43
N SER A 108 3.81 -11.12 4.57
CA SER A 108 2.89 -10.67 3.52
C SER A 108 3.15 -9.21 3.12
N GLN A 109 3.33 -8.31 4.11
CA GLN A 109 3.70 -6.91 3.83
C GLN A 109 4.96 -6.81 2.95
N LEU A 110 6.05 -7.47 3.35
CA LEU A 110 7.34 -7.39 2.65
C LEU A 110 7.30 -8.06 1.27
N CYS A 111 6.71 -9.25 1.18
CA CYS A 111 6.61 -10.01 -0.07
C CYS A 111 5.77 -9.26 -1.10
N CYS A 112 4.62 -8.68 -0.70
CA CYS A 112 3.78 -7.89 -1.60
C CYS A 112 4.48 -6.61 -2.07
N LEU A 113 5.08 -5.86 -1.14
CA LEU A 113 5.77 -4.62 -1.49
C LEU A 113 6.97 -4.88 -2.42
N ALA A 114 7.72 -5.96 -2.21
CA ALA A 114 8.80 -6.35 -3.11
C ALA A 114 8.28 -6.75 -4.49
N GLN A 115 7.19 -7.51 -4.55
CA GLN A 115 6.53 -7.88 -5.81
C GLN A 115 6.03 -6.66 -6.60
N LEU A 116 5.43 -5.66 -5.95
CA LEU A 116 5.04 -4.40 -6.60
C LEU A 116 6.22 -3.64 -7.19
N CYS A 117 7.36 -3.69 -6.49
CA CYS A 117 8.58 -3.04 -6.96
C CYS A 117 9.24 -3.79 -8.12
N LEU A 118 9.16 -5.12 -8.14
CA LEU A 118 9.87 -5.97 -9.09
C LEU A 118 9.06 -6.31 -10.34
N ASP A 119 7.73 -6.37 -10.25
CA ASP A 119 6.86 -6.83 -11.33
C ASP A 119 5.74 -5.81 -11.63
N PRO A 120 5.76 -5.18 -12.82
CA PRO A 120 4.73 -4.24 -13.24
C PRO A 120 3.33 -4.84 -13.36
N TYR A 121 3.19 -6.16 -13.52
CA TYR A 121 1.87 -6.80 -13.52
C TYR A 121 1.10 -6.43 -12.25
N PHE A 122 1.73 -6.51 -11.09
CA PHE A 122 1.08 -6.22 -9.81
C PHE A 122 0.73 -4.74 -9.60
N ARG A 123 1.21 -3.84 -10.47
CA ARG A 123 0.86 -2.42 -10.45
C ARG A 123 -0.38 -2.10 -11.29
N THR A 124 -0.88 -3.06 -12.06
CA THR A 124 -2.21 -3.01 -12.67
C THR A 124 -3.28 -3.25 -11.61
N THR A 125 -4.50 -2.75 -11.81
CA THR A 125 -5.65 -3.01 -10.92
C THR A 125 -5.90 -4.50 -10.80
N LYS A 126 -5.89 -5.23 -11.92
CA LYS A 126 -6.05 -6.69 -11.94
C LYS A 126 -4.93 -7.39 -11.18
N GLY A 127 -3.67 -7.02 -11.43
CA GLY A 127 -2.54 -7.63 -10.76
C GLY A 127 -2.52 -7.33 -9.27
N PHE A 128 -2.88 -6.13 -8.84
CA PHE A 128 -2.96 -5.80 -7.42
C PHE A 128 -4.05 -6.58 -6.69
N ILE A 129 -5.21 -6.78 -7.32
CA ILE A 129 -6.26 -7.68 -6.81
C ILE A 129 -5.70 -9.11 -6.65
N VAL A 130 -5.02 -9.63 -7.68
CA VAL A 130 -4.39 -10.97 -7.62
C VAL A 130 -3.33 -11.04 -6.53
N LEU A 131 -2.54 -9.98 -6.32
CA LEU A 131 -1.54 -9.92 -5.26
C LEU A 131 -2.17 -10.02 -3.86
N ILE A 132 -3.30 -9.35 -3.64
CA ILE A 132 -4.04 -9.41 -2.38
C ILE A 132 -4.66 -10.81 -2.20
N GLU A 133 -5.32 -11.34 -3.23
CA GLU A 133 -5.89 -12.70 -3.21
C GLU A 133 -4.83 -13.77 -2.91
N LYS A 134 -3.64 -13.62 -3.50
CA LYS A 134 -2.51 -14.51 -3.28
C LYS A 134 -1.92 -14.33 -1.88
N ASP A 135 -1.15 -13.29 -1.64
CA ASP A 135 -0.23 -13.21 -0.48
C ASP A 135 -0.89 -12.78 0.84
N TRP A 136 -2.13 -12.30 0.78
CA TRP A 136 -2.90 -11.93 1.98
C TRP A 136 -4.01 -12.94 2.24
N LEU A 137 -4.88 -13.15 1.26
CA LEU A 137 -6.09 -13.94 1.44
C LEU A 137 -5.78 -15.45 1.45
N SER A 138 -5.07 -15.96 0.45
CA SER A 138 -4.76 -17.41 0.36
C SER A 138 -3.65 -17.83 1.33
N PHE A 139 -2.64 -16.97 1.56
CA PHE A 139 -1.53 -17.22 2.49
C PHE A 139 -1.91 -17.04 3.98
N GLY A 140 -3.18 -16.73 4.27
CA GLY A 140 -3.74 -16.85 5.62
C GLY A 140 -3.45 -15.67 6.54
N HIS A 141 -3.37 -14.44 6.01
CA HIS A 141 -3.47 -13.26 6.86
C HIS A 141 -4.80 -13.30 7.62
N GLN A 142 -4.72 -13.17 8.94
CA GLN A 142 -5.85 -13.38 9.84
C GLN A 142 -6.76 -12.15 9.90
N PHE A 143 -7.45 -11.81 8.81
CA PHE A 143 -8.25 -10.60 8.68
C PHE A 143 -9.30 -10.47 9.80
N ASP A 144 -10.06 -11.53 10.11
CA ASP A 144 -11.09 -11.48 11.16
C ASP A 144 -10.49 -11.17 12.53
N LYS A 145 -9.32 -11.72 12.88
CA LYS A 145 -8.62 -11.38 14.13
C LYS A 145 -8.03 -9.98 14.13
N ARG A 146 -7.38 -9.59 13.02
CA ARG A 146 -6.64 -8.32 12.92
C ARG A 146 -7.59 -7.13 12.87
N ILE A 147 -8.74 -7.29 12.23
CA ILE A 147 -9.76 -6.25 12.06
C ILE A 147 -10.86 -6.36 13.12
N GLY A 148 -11.26 -7.57 13.51
CA GLY A 148 -12.31 -7.83 14.51
C GLY A 148 -13.73 -7.75 13.94
N HIS A 149 -14.03 -8.53 12.89
CA HIS A 149 -15.36 -8.61 12.25
C HIS A 149 -16.42 -9.39 13.06
N ARG A 150 -16.10 -9.79 14.30
CA ARG A 150 -16.87 -10.78 15.06
C ARG A 150 -18.07 -10.14 15.77
N THR A 151 -19.16 -10.90 15.93
CA THR A 151 -20.38 -10.45 16.64
C THR A 151 -20.14 -10.10 18.11
N HIS A 152 -19.19 -10.78 18.77
CA HIS A 152 -18.72 -10.46 20.12
C HIS A 152 -17.32 -9.87 20.08
N ASP A 153 -17.17 -8.83 19.27
CA ASP A 153 -15.92 -8.09 19.15
C ASP A 153 -15.57 -7.38 20.47
N ASN A 154 -14.28 -7.41 20.82
CA ASN A 154 -13.73 -6.71 21.95
C ASN A 154 -12.64 -5.75 21.45
N THR A 155 -12.85 -4.45 21.66
CA THR A 155 -11.88 -3.39 21.26
C THR A 155 -10.53 -3.53 21.98
N SER A 156 -10.50 -4.22 23.13
CA SER A 156 -9.26 -4.52 23.86
C SER A 156 -8.50 -5.75 23.35
N ASP A 157 -9.05 -6.53 22.41
CA ASP A 157 -8.41 -7.76 21.89
C ASP A 157 -6.98 -7.48 21.39
N SER A 158 -6.01 -8.20 21.94
CA SER A 158 -4.58 -8.05 21.65
C SER A 158 -4.21 -8.44 20.22
N GLU A 159 -5.05 -9.23 19.55
CA GLU A 159 -4.83 -9.70 18.18
C GLU A 159 -5.18 -8.66 17.11
N ARG A 160 -5.90 -7.60 17.47
CA ARG A 160 -6.23 -6.50 16.56
C ARG A 160 -5.00 -5.67 16.23
N SER A 161 -4.78 -5.42 14.94
CA SER A 161 -3.65 -4.62 14.49
C SER A 161 -3.81 -4.17 13.03
N PRO A 162 -3.40 -2.94 12.68
CA PRO A 162 -3.59 -2.33 11.35
C PRO A 162 -2.52 -2.81 10.34
N ILE A 163 -2.31 -4.12 10.23
CA ILE A 163 -1.23 -4.70 9.40
C ILE A 163 -1.50 -4.49 7.91
N PHE A 164 -2.72 -4.79 7.46
CA PHE A 164 -3.13 -4.55 6.08
C PHE A 164 -3.22 -3.05 5.76
N GLU A 165 -3.73 -2.23 6.69
CA GLU A 165 -3.76 -0.77 6.55
C GLU A 165 -2.35 -0.19 6.34
N GLN A 166 -1.38 -0.65 7.14
CA GLN A 166 0.01 -0.22 6.99
C GLN A 166 0.63 -0.66 5.65
N PHE A 167 0.24 -1.82 5.11
CA PHE A 167 0.62 -2.23 3.77
C PHE A 167 0.07 -1.28 2.71
N ILE A 168 -1.22 -0.94 2.79
CA ILE A 168 -1.85 -0.02 1.84
C ILE A 168 -1.27 1.40 1.95
N ASP A 169 -0.90 1.88 3.15
CA ASP A 169 -0.13 3.13 3.31
C ASP A 169 1.21 3.03 2.56
N CYS A 170 1.96 1.94 2.72
CA CYS A 170 3.20 1.73 1.96
C CYS A 170 2.95 1.73 0.44
N VAL A 171 1.87 1.12 -0.05
CA VAL A 171 1.48 1.17 -1.47
C VAL A 171 1.20 2.62 -1.90
N TRP A 172 0.47 3.37 -1.09
CA TRP A 172 0.24 4.79 -1.35
C TRP A 172 1.56 5.59 -1.39
N GLN A 173 2.51 5.34 -0.50
CA GLN A 173 3.84 5.98 -0.57
C GLN A 173 4.54 5.67 -1.90
N LEU A 174 4.39 4.45 -2.44
CA LEU A 174 4.93 4.10 -3.77
C LEU A 174 4.24 4.90 -4.87
N THR A 175 2.90 5.03 -4.85
CA THR A 175 2.20 5.83 -5.86
C THR A 175 2.57 7.31 -5.80
N GLN A 176 2.91 7.84 -4.61
CA GLN A 176 3.43 9.20 -4.48
C GLN A 176 4.84 9.38 -5.07
N GLN A 177 5.68 8.36 -4.98
CA GLN A 177 7.06 8.40 -5.48
C GLN A 177 7.15 8.07 -6.98
N PHE A 178 6.18 7.31 -7.50
CA PHE A 178 6.14 6.82 -8.88
C PHE A 178 4.75 7.07 -9.51
N PRO A 179 4.41 8.35 -9.83
CA PRO A 179 3.03 8.74 -10.15
C PRO A 179 2.44 8.11 -11.41
N SER A 180 3.27 7.59 -12.33
CA SER A 180 2.84 6.98 -13.58
C SER A 180 2.95 5.46 -13.61
N HIS A 181 3.40 4.82 -12.52
CA HIS A 181 3.74 3.38 -12.52
C HIS A 181 2.59 2.49 -12.05
N PHE A 182 1.52 3.05 -11.49
CA PHE A 182 0.39 2.30 -10.96
C PHE A 182 -0.91 2.67 -11.68
N GLU A 183 -1.67 1.66 -12.09
CA GLU A 183 -2.95 1.83 -12.80
C GLU A 183 -4.05 2.30 -11.87
N PHE A 184 -4.01 1.90 -10.60
CA PHE A 184 -5.04 2.26 -9.63
C PHE A 184 -4.73 3.60 -8.94
N SER A 185 -5.78 4.36 -8.65
CA SER A 185 -5.71 5.68 -8.02
C SER A 185 -5.69 5.60 -6.49
N GLN A 186 -5.48 6.74 -5.82
CA GLN A 186 -5.65 6.83 -4.38
C GLN A 186 -7.10 6.50 -3.95
N HIS A 187 -8.09 6.85 -4.77
CA HIS A 187 -9.49 6.60 -4.47
C HIS A 187 -9.80 5.09 -4.43
N PHE A 188 -9.13 4.30 -5.27
CA PHE A 188 -9.19 2.83 -5.21
C PHE A 188 -8.65 2.32 -3.86
N LEU A 189 -7.49 2.80 -3.42
CA LEU A 189 -6.87 2.36 -2.16
C LEU A 189 -7.71 2.72 -0.92
N ILE A 190 -8.31 3.91 -0.90
CA ILE A 190 -9.21 4.33 0.20
C ILE A 190 -10.48 3.47 0.21
N THR A 191 -11.10 3.25 -0.96
CA THR A 191 -12.30 2.42 -1.07
C THR A 191 -12.02 0.96 -0.67
N LEU A 192 -10.85 0.45 -1.02
CA LEU A 192 -10.37 -0.86 -0.57
C LEU A 192 -10.33 -0.93 0.96
N LEU A 193 -9.68 0.03 1.62
CA LEU A 193 -9.60 0.07 3.09
C LEU A 193 -10.97 0.21 3.75
N ASN A 194 -11.87 1.03 3.20
CA ASN A 194 -13.24 1.13 3.72
C ASN A 194 -13.95 -0.23 3.72
N HIS A 195 -13.76 -1.03 2.67
CA HIS A 195 -14.39 -2.35 2.55
C HIS A 195 -13.64 -3.49 3.24
N VAL A 196 -12.40 -3.27 3.70
CA VAL A 196 -11.78 -4.15 4.69
C VAL A 196 -12.59 -4.10 5.98
N TYR A 197 -13.02 -2.92 6.43
CA TYR A 197 -13.74 -2.75 7.70
C TYR A 197 -15.27 -2.93 7.58
N SER A 198 -15.86 -2.75 6.39
CA SER A 198 -17.32 -2.64 6.28
C SER A 198 -18.09 -3.97 6.35
N CYS A 199 -17.41 -5.12 6.25
CA CYS A 199 -18.02 -6.46 6.14
C CYS A 199 -19.12 -6.58 5.07
N ARG A 200 -19.14 -5.68 4.06
CA ARG A 200 -20.17 -5.67 3.01
C ARG A 200 -19.97 -6.81 2.01
N PHE A 201 -18.73 -7.25 1.86
CA PHE A 201 -18.28 -8.27 0.92
C PHE A 201 -17.60 -9.39 1.69
N GLY A 202 -17.63 -10.61 1.16
CA GLY A 202 -16.94 -11.74 1.79
C GLY A 202 -15.44 -11.77 1.56
N THR A 203 -14.91 -10.86 0.74
CA THR A 203 -13.49 -10.83 0.34
C THR A 203 -12.52 -10.85 1.52
N PHE A 204 -12.79 -10.09 2.59
CA PHE A 204 -11.91 -9.98 3.76
C PHE A 204 -12.46 -10.68 5.01
N LEU A 205 -13.49 -11.53 4.88
CA LEU A 205 -13.99 -12.33 6.00
C LEU A 205 -13.17 -13.61 6.16
N GLY A 206 -13.02 -14.11 7.38
CA GLY A 206 -12.25 -15.30 7.71
C GLY A 206 -10.73 -15.08 7.77
N ASP A 207 -10.06 -15.92 8.56
CA ASP A 207 -8.63 -15.87 8.84
C ASP A 207 -7.78 -16.75 7.90
N SER A 208 -8.41 -17.63 7.10
CA SER A 208 -7.70 -18.52 6.17
C SER A 208 -8.57 -18.97 5.01
N ALA A 209 -7.95 -19.44 3.92
CA ALA A 209 -8.67 -20.01 2.77
C ALA A 209 -9.62 -21.14 3.19
N LYS A 210 -9.15 -22.06 4.04
CA LYS A 210 -9.96 -23.15 4.59
C LYS A 210 -11.22 -22.62 5.29
N GLN A 211 -11.08 -21.60 6.13
CA GLN A 211 -12.23 -21.03 6.84
C GLN A 211 -13.24 -20.38 5.87
N ARG A 212 -12.75 -19.70 4.83
CA ARG A 212 -13.64 -19.11 3.79
C ARG A 212 -14.41 -20.16 3.01
N ASP A 213 -13.78 -21.30 2.74
CA ASP A 213 -14.41 -22.46 2.09
C ASP A 213 -15.47 -23.10 3.00
N ASP A 214 -15.14 -23.31 4.29
CA ASP A 214 -16.06 -23.87 5.28
C ASP A 214 -17.30 -22.96 5.46
N LEU A 215 -17.10 -21.64 5.46
CA LEU A 215 -18.17 -20.64 5.48
C LEU A 215 -18.89 -20.45 4.13
N LYS A 216 -18.40 -21.08 3.06
CA LYS A 216 -18.95 -21.00 1.69
C LYS A 216 -19.12 -19.54 1.22
N LEU A 217 -18.16 -18.67 1.54
CA LEU A 217 -18.27 -17.23 1.28
C LEU A 217 -18.48 -16.92 -0.20
N SER A 218 -17.81 -17.65 -1.10
CA SER A 218 -17.97 -17.49 -2.55
C SER A 218 -19.39 -17.76 -3.06
N LYS A 219 -20.20 -18.50 -2.29
CA LYS A 219 -21.61 -18.80 -2.62
C LYS A 219 -22.60 -17.83 -1.98
N PHE A 220 -22.28 -17.33 -0.78
CA PHE A 220 -23.24 -16.55 0.04
C PHE A 220 -22.90 -15.07 0.15
N THR A 221 -21.80 -14.61 -0.45
CA THR A 221 -21.39 -13.21 -0.40
C THR A 221 -20.94 -12.71 -1.77
N LEU A 222 -20.97 -11.39 -1.95
CA LEU A 222 -20.40 -10.75 -3.12
C LEU A 222 -18.90 -10.52 -2.94
N SER A 223 -18.18 -10.56 -4.06
CA SER A 223 -16.77 -10.17 -4.12
C SER A 223 -16.64 -8.65 -4.21
N LEU A 224 -15.75 -8.08 -3.39
CA LEU A 224 -15.34 -6.67 -3.50
C LEU A 224 -14.77 -6.38 -4.90
N TRP A 225 -14.05 -7.32 -5.51
CA TRP A 225 -13.44 -7.13 -6.82
C TRP A 225 -14.48 -6.92 -7.91
N THR A 226 -15.59 -7.66 -7.84
CA THR A 226 -16.73 -7.47 -8.75
C THR A 226 -17.33 -6.09 -8.56
N PHE A 227 -17.47 -5.63 -7.31
CA PHE A 227 -17.98 -4.29 -7.03
C PHE A 227 -17.04 -3.18 -7.56
N LEU A 228 -15.74 -3.23 -7.22
CA LEU A 228 -14.79 -2.19 -7.59
C LEU A 228 -14.68 -2.01 -9.12
N GLN A 229 -14.79 -3.09 -9.89
CA GLN A 229 -14.71 -3.03 -11.35
C GLN A 229 -16.00 -2.55 -12.02
N ASN A 230 -17.16 -2.64 -11.36
CA ASN A 230 -18.46 -2.41 -12.00
C ASN A 230 -19.30 -1.29 -11.35
N CYS A 231 -18.87 -0.72 -10.22
CA CYS A 231 -19.59 0.37 -9.58
C CYS A 231 -19.48 1.69 -10.37
N HIS A 232 -20.37 2.65 -10.10
CA HIS A 232 -20.37 3.97 -10.76
C HIS A 232 -19.08 4.78 -10.56
N ALA A 233 -18.25 4.44 -9.56
CA ALA A 233 -16.97 5.07 -9.30
C ALA A 233 -15.78 4.36 -9.97
N SER A 234 -16.00 3.32 -10.80
CA SER A 234 -14.92 2.53 -11.39
C SER A 234 -13.93 3.38 -12.20
N GLU A 235 -14.41 4.42 -12.91
CA GLU A 235 -13.56 5.34 -13.65
C GLU A 235 -12.62 6.15 -12.75
N SER A 236 -13.06 6.54 -11.56
CA SER A 236 -12.22 7.32 -10.61
C SER A 236 -11.20 6.46 -9.87
N PHE A 237 -11.29 5.13 -10.00
CA PHE A 237 -10.28 4.20 -9.51
C PHE A 237 -9.07 4.08 -10.44
N VAL A 238 -9.13 4.62 -11.66
CA VAL A 238 -8.01 4.56 -12.62
C VAL A 238 -7.15 5.82 -12.51
N ASN A 239 -5.85 5.63 -12.45
CA ASN A 239 -4.86 6.69 -12.48
C ASN A 239 -4.66 7.16 -13.93
N VAL A 240 -5.08 8.40 -14.21
CA VAL A 240 -4.96 9.02 -15.54
C VAL A 240 -3.51 9.23 -16.01
N PHE A 241 -2.54 9.16 -15.10
CA PHE A 241 -1.12 9.27 -15.41
C PHE A 241 -0.43 7.92 -15.61
N TYR A 242 -1.16 6.80 -15.50
CA TYR A 242 -0.58 5.48 -15.68
C TYR A 242 -0.05 5.29 -17.11
N ASP A 243 1.24 4.98 -17.22
CA ASP A 243 1.92 4.73 -18.48
C ASP A 243 2.38 3.27 -18.55
N SER A 244 1.48 2.42 -19.05
CA SER A 244 1.72 0.97 -19.16
C SER A 244 2.86 0.61 -20.12
N HIS A 245 3.17 1.48 -21.09
CA HIS A 245 4.20 1.22 -22.10
C HIS A 245 5.56 1.71 -21.62
N GLY A 246 5.64 2.94 -21.12
CA GLY A 246 6.89 3.53 -20.63
C GLY A 246 7.42 2.89 -19.35
N THR A 247 6.54 2.34 -18.50
CA THR A 247 6.94 1.80 -17.18
C THR A 247 7.03 0.27 -17.11
N ARG A 248 6.83 -0.42 -18.25
CA ARG A 248 6.68 -1.89 -18.33
C ARG A 248 7.90 -2.68 -17.85
N ASN A 249 9.11 -2.12 -17.93
CA ASN A 249 10.33 -2.84 -17.56
C ASN A 249 11.02 -2.23 -16.32
N ASP A 250 10.40 -1.22 -15.72
CA ASP A 250 10.99 -0.49 -14.60
C ASP A 250 10.95 -1.33 -13.34
N ILE A 251 12.04 -1.32 -12.58
CA ILE A 251 12.08 -1.82 -11.21
C ILE A 251 12.03 -0.60 -10.28
N LEU A 252 11.15 -0.64 -9.28
CA LEU A 252 10.99 0.46 -8.34
C LEU A 252 11.93 0.30 -7.15
N PHE A 253 12.67 1.35 -6.82
CA PHE A 253 13.52 1.41 -5.64
C PHE A 253 12.94 2.41 -4.65
N PRO A 254 12.12 1.97 -3.68
CA PRO A 254 11.43 2.88 -2.79
C PRO A 254 12.38 3.66 -1.89
N LYS A 255 12.13 4.96 -1.77
CA LYS A 255 12.79 5.83 -0.79
C LYS A 255 12.05 5.74 0.54
N TYR A 256 12.81 5.65 1.63
CA TYR A 256 12.30 5.48 3.00
C TYR A 256 12.82 6.57 3.99
N HIS A 257 13.48 7.61 3.48
CA HIS A 257 13.95 8.71 4.32
C HIS A 257 12.76 9.51 4.86
N SER A 258 12.86 10.00 6.10
CA SER A 258 11.80 10.79 6.75
C SER A 258 11.42 12.05 5.98
N LYS A 259 12.35 12.61 5.18
CA LYS A 259 12.10 13.77 4.31
C LYS A 259 11.23 13.46 3.08
N ILE A 260 11.07 12.18 2.74
CA ILE A 260 10.34 11.73 1.54
C ILE A 260 8.98 11.16 1.91
N ILE A 261 8.91 10.42 3.02
CA ILE A 261 7.66 9.82 3.48
C ILE A 261 6.66 10.89 3.87
N ARG A 262 5.43 10.74 3.38
CA ARG A 262 4.34 11.71 3.58
C ARG A 262 3.31 11.14 4.54
N PHE A 263 2.62 12.03 5.25
CA PHE A 263 1.41 11.65 5.96
C PHE A 263 0.23 11.60 4.98
N TRP A 264 -0.55 10.52 5.01
CA TRP A 264 -1.66 10.30 4.09
C TRP A 264 -2.92 11.04 4.54
N ASN A 265 -2.92 12.38 4.38
CA ASN A 265 -4.02 13.25 4.80
C ASN A 265 -5.40 12.75 4.33
N ASN A 266 -5.51 12.40 3.04
CA ASN A 266 -6.77 12.00 2.43
C ASN A 266 -7.40 10.73 3.00
N TYR A 267 -6.64 9.90 3.73
CA TYR A 267 -7.16 8.73 4.41
C TYR A 267 -7.30 9.00 5.92
N TYR A 268 -6.23 9.44 6.57
CA TYR A 268 -6.23 9.58 8.03
C TYR A 268 -7.08 10.75 8.53
N LEU A 269 -7.25 11.80 7.72
CA LEU A 269 -8.05 12.98 8.06
C LEU A 269 -9.39 13.02 7.33
N MET A 270 -9.80 11.96 6.64
CA MET A 270 -10.98 11.95 5.75
C MET A 270 -12.32 12.25 6.46
N HIS A 271 -12.35 12.12 7.79
CA HIS A 271 -13.50 12.42 8.64
C HIS A 271 -13.31 13.69 9.47
N CYS A 272 -12.18 14.38 9.31
CA CYS A 272 -11.97 15.68 9.94
C CYS A 272 -12.81 16.75 9.20
N PRO A 273 -13.22 17.82 9.90
CA PRO A 273 -13.86 18.98 9.29
C PRO A 273 -13.10 19.51 8.06
N GLU A 274 -13.83 20.03 7.08
CA GLU A 274 -13.28 20.46 5.78
C GLU A 274 -12.15 21.50 5.92
N HIS A 275 -12.23 22.40 6.90
CA HIS A 275 -11.19 23.39 7.16
C HIS A 275 -9.84 22.79 7.59
N ILE A 276 -9.82 21.54 8.09
CA ILE A 276 -8.59 20.78 8.40
C ILE A 276 -8.09 20.03 7.15
N MET A 277 -9.00 19.44 6.37
CA MET A 277 -8.62 18.67 5.17
C MET A 277 -8.10 19.57 4.03
N ASN A 278 -8.69 20.76 3.88
CA ASN A 278 -8.41 21.71 2.81
C ASN A 278 -7.62 22.93 3.29
N ALA A 279 -6.93 22.84 4.43
CA ALA A 279 -6.04 23.90 4.90
C ALA A 279 -4.94 24.13 3.85
N LYS A 280 -5.13 25.14 2.99
CA LYS A 280 -4.10 25.56 2.04
C LYS A 280 -2.95 26.14 2.88
N PRO A 281 -1.73 25.59 2.81
CA PRO A 281 -0.61 26.22 3.48
C PRO A 281 -0.44 27.61 2.88
N GLU A 282 -0.37 28.64 3.73
CA GLU A 282 -0.16 30.05 3.34
C GLU A 282 1.12 30.29 2.52
N PHE A 283 1.99 29.27 2.39
CA PHE A 283 3.29 29.35 1.73
C PHE A 283 3.41 28.61 0.39
N LEU A 284 2.36 27.97 -0.12
CA LEU A 284 2.36 27.50 -1.50
C LEU A 284 1.69 28.57 -2.35
N ASP A 285 2.47 29.25 -3.17
CA ASP A 285 1.97 30.12 -4.24
C ASP A 285 1.23 29.22 -5.25
N THR A 286 0.00 28.84 -4.90
CA THR A 286 -0.90 27.94 -5.64
C THR A 286 -1.05 28.39 -7.08
N ASN A 287 -0.84 29.68 -7.32
CA ASN A 287 -0.83 30.30 -8.62
C ASN A 287 0.14 29.61 -9.59
N ILE A 288 1.36 29.23 -9.16
CA ILE A 288 2.36 28.68 -10.10
C ILE A 288 1.98 27.28 -10.57
N TYR A 289 1.55 26.39 -9.66
CA TYR A 289 1.18 25.02 -10.02
C TYR A 289 -0.18 24.95 -10.72
N GLU A 290 -1.17 25.74 -10.31
CA GLU A 290 -2.45 25.85 -11.02
C GLU A 290 -2.25 26.45 -12.41
N GLN A 291 -1.44 27.50 -12.56
CA GLN A 291 -1.11 28.06 -13.88
C GLN A 291 -0.40 27.04 -14.77
N LYS A 292 0.56 26.28 -14.21
CA LYS A 292 1.28 25.25 -14.96
C LYS A 292 0.39 24.08 -15.34
N PHE A 293 -0.53 23.67 -14.47
CA PHE A 293 -1.55 22.66 -14.78
C PHE A 293 -2.50 23.13 -15.89
N LEU A 294 -2.99 24.37 -15.80
CA LEU A 294 -3.87 24.97 -16.80
C LEU A 294 -3.16 25.13 -18.15
N GLN A 295 -1.86 25.47 -18.12
CA GLN A 295 -1.00 25.56 -19.30
C GLN A 295 -0.84 24.19 -19.96
N LEU A 296 -0.51 23.15 -19.18
CA LEU A 296 -0.37 21.78 -19.68
C LEU A 296 -1.70 21.24 -20.25
N GLN A 297 -2.84 21.54 -19.62
CA GLN A 297 -4.16 21.19 -20.18
C GLN A 297 -4.42 21.85 -21.54
N LYS A 298 -4.12 23.14 -21.67
CA LYS A 298 -4.27 23.87 -22.95
C LYS A 298 -3.36 23.29 -24.03
N GLU A 299 -2.13 22.92 -23.66
CA GLU A 299 -1.17 22.31 -24.58
C GLU A 299 -1.63 20.92 -25.03
N LEU A 300 -2.11 20.09 -24.10
CA LEU A 300 -2.70 18.78 -24.40
C LEU A 300 -3.88 18.89 -25.37
N GLN A 301 -4.78 19.86 -25.15
CA GLN A 301 -5.91 20.12 -26.06
C GLN A 301 -5.44 20.57 -27.45
N ARG A 302 -4.41 21.43 -27.54
CA ARG A 302 -3.81 21.84 -28.81
C ARG A 302 -3.23 20.65 -29.57
N ILE A 303 -2.48 19.78 -28.88
CA ILE A 303 -1.89 18.58 -29.48
C ILE A 303 -2.99 17.65 -29.98
N LYS A 304 -4.03 17.39 -29.19
CA LYS A 304 -5.18 16.58 -29.61
C LYS A 304 -5.89 17.13 -30.85
N ARG A 305 -6.06 18.46 -30.94
CA ARG A 305 -6.65 19.11 -32.13
C ARG A 305 -5.76 18.97 -33.36
N LYS A 306 -4.44 19.16 -33.23
CA LYS A 306 -3.48 18.96 -34.33
C LYS A 306 -3.46 17.51 -34.82
N TYR A 307 -3.57 16.56 -33.90
CA TYR A 307 -3.60 15.14 -34.25
C TYR A 307 -4.88 14.78 -35.02
N ARG A 308 -6.04 15.27 -34.59
CA ARG A 308 -7.31 15.10 -35.34
C ARG A 308 -7.28 15.75 -36.72
N ALA A 309 -6.75 16.97 -36.83
CA ALA A 309 -6.62 17.65 -38.12
C ALA A 309 -5.67 16.92 -39.09
N LYS A 310 -4.68 16.18 -38.58
CA LYS A 310 -3.80 15.32 -39.38
C LYS A 310 -4.42 13.97 -39.74
N SER A 311 -5.29 13.41 -38.89
CA SER A 311 -6.00 12.17 -39.20
C SER A 311 -7.11 12.37 -40.25
N ASP A 312 -7.67 13.58 -40.32
CA ASP A 312 -8.76 13.93 -41.23
C ASP A 312 -8.26 14.57 -42.53
N ALA A 313 -6.94 14.66 -42.74
CA ALA A 313 -6.35 15.15 -43.98
C ALA A 313 -6.49 14.08 -45.08
N PRO A 314 -7.04 14.40 -46.27
CA PRO A 314 -7.20 13.42 -47.34
C PRO A 314 -5.83 12.90 -47.79
N VAL A 315 -5.73 11.57 -47.93
CA VAL A 315 -4.57 10.92 -48.54
C VAL A 315 -4.53 11.37 -49.99
N VAL A 316 -3.51 12.15 -50.36
CA VAL A 316 -3.23 12.47 -51.75
C VAL A 316 -2.57 11.22 -52.34
N GLU A 317 -3.34 10.41 -53.06
CA GLU A 317 -2.77 9.43 -54.00
C GLU A 317 -2.05 10.24 -55.08
N VAL A 318 -0.73 10.17 -55.06
CA VAL A 318 0.10 10.70 -56.13
C VAL A 318 0.19 9.60 -57.17
N ASP A 319 -0.54 9.74 -58.27
CA ASP A 319 -0.34 8.91 -59.46
C ASP A 319 1.11 9.08 -59.92
N ILE A 320 1.82 7.96 -59.98
CA ILE A 320 3.19 7.86 -60.47
C ILE A 320 3.08 7.48 -61.95
N ASP A 321 3.34 8.44 -62.83
CA ASP A 321 3.60 8.21 -64.26
C ASP A 321 4.98 7.54 -64.49
#